data_AF-V8CBY3-F1
#
_entry.id   AF-V8CBY3-F1
#
_cell.length_a   1.000
_cell.length_b   1.000
_cell.length_c   1.000
_cell.angle_alpha   90.00
_cell.angle_beta   90.00
_cell.angle_gamma   90.00
#
_symmetry.space_group_name_H-M   'P 1'
#
loop_
_entity.id
_entity.type
_entity.pdbx_description
1 polymer ?
#
loop_
_entity_poly.entity_id
_entity_poly.type
_entity_poly.pdbx_seq_one_letter_code
_entity_poly.pdbx_strand_id
1 'polypeptide(L)'
;MSQKHENYELLNLLGYGLAKFDNDFIKEFGYKTKTDFFNFFVDKSIVKTASVVKNRMDLFDYFFPDNPRKGWWQKGNAYIHRKHLIDSLFGDENVAEFANIVKLMLEKEYKIELAHKVSPLLESKFKKMQSTGLEAELYFLHNYNEIEILQNGKITDARLYGDGYDFFVETTQNEFLCEIKGIRESSGTLRLTQNEFEKAREFSETYLLVAVMDLQNSPKFKSILNPLESLRFTEKILYQKEIKEYHLVENLAV
;
A
#
# COMPACT_ATOMS: atom_id res chain seq x y z
N MET A 1 -2.57 -21.63 9.65
CA MET A 1 -3.35 -20.44 9.24
C MET A 1 -2.92 -19.28 10.13
N SER A 2 -2.16 -18.33 9.60
CA SER A 2 -1.84 -17.11 10.36
C SER A 2 -3.00 -16.15 10.17
N GLN A 3 -3.99 -16.20 11.05
CA GLN A 3 -4.92 -15.07 11.17
C GLN A 3 -4.09 -13.83 11.50
N LYS A 4 -4.28 -12.79 10.70
CA LYS A 4 -3.58 -11.52 10.78
C LYS A 4 -3.72 -10.95 12.19
N HIS A 5 -2.67 -10.29 12.68
CA HIS A 5 -2.83 -9.40 13.82
C HIS A 5 -3.70 -8.22 13.38
N GLU A 6 -4.73 -7.88 14.16
CA GLU A 6 -5.70 -6.82 13.85
C GLU A 6 -5.01 -5.47 13.50
N ASN A 7 -3.90 -5.19 14.18
CA ASN A 7 -3.09 -3.97 14.04
C ASN A 7 -1.97 -4.04 12.97
N TYR A 8 -2.22 -4.72 11.85
CA TYR A 8 -1.18 -5.01 10.85
C TYR A 8 -0.46 -3.79 10.26
N GLU A 9 -1.20 -2.74 9.91
CA GLU A 9 -0.62 -1.56 9.26
C GLU A 9 0.33 -0.84 10.22
N LEU A 10 -0.13 -0.62 11.46
CA LEU A 10 0.70 -0.10 12.55
C LEU A 10 1.94 -0.95 12.78
N LEU A 11 1.78 -2.28 12.86
CA LEU A 11 2.89 -3.19 13.04
C LEU A 11 3.91 -3.06 11.90
N ASN A 12 3.49 -2.98 10.64
CA ASN A 12 4.41 -2.81 9.52
C ASN A 12 5.20 -1.49 9.62
N LEU A 13 4.56 -0.38 9.99
CA LEU A 13 5.26 0.89 10.20
C LEU A 13 6.25 0.81 11.37
N LEU A 14 5.85 0.20 12.49
CA LEU A 14 6.75 -0.02 13.63
C LEU A 14 7.94 -0.88 13.25
N GLY A 15 7.72 -1.99 12.56
CA GLY A 15 8.78 -2.88 12.11
C GLY A 15 9.76 -2.18 11.17
N TYR A 16 9.24 -1.45 10.17
CA TYR A 16 10.05 -0.67 9.25
C TYR A 16 10.87 0.40 9.99
N GLY A 17 10.24 1.21 10.85
CA GLY A 17 10.92 2.28 11.58
C GLY A 17 12.02 1.76 12.49
N LEU A 18 11.74 0.67 13.22
CA LEU A 18 12.70 0.00 14.10
C LEU A 18 13.83 -0.69 13.34
N ALA A 19 13.60 -1.17 12.12
CA ALA A 19 14.60 -1.80 11.28
C ALA A 19 15.50 -0.77 10.57
N LYS A 20 14.92 0.36 10.14
CA LYS A 20 15.63 1.41 9.41
C LYS A 20 16.42 2.36 10.32
N PHE A 21 15.79 2.84 11.40
CA PHE A 21 16.36 3.91 12.24
C PHE A 21 16.76 3.41 13.65
N ASP A 22 16.58 2.12 13.92
CA ASP A 22 17.02 1.46 15.14
C ASP A 22 16.63 2.22 16.43
N ASN A 23 17.59 2.56 17.30
CA ASN A 23 17.34 3.27 18.55
C ASN A 23 16.95 4.74 18.35
N ASP A 24 17.24 5.35 17.20
CA ASP A 24 16.83 6.74 16.97
C ASP A 24 15.31 6.83 16.80
N PHE A 25 14.68 5.79 16.23
CA PHE A 25 13.23 5.72 16.14
C PHE A 25 12.56 5.78 17.51
N ILE A 26 13.00 4.99 18.48
CA ILE A 26 12.34 4.92 19.80
C ILE A 26 12.56 6.20 20.63
N LYS A 27 13.66 6.92 20.38
CA LYS A 27 13.94 8.20 21.05
C LYS A 27 12.92 9.26 20.66
N GLU A 28 12.40 9.23 19.43
CA GLU A 28 11.31 10.11 18.99
C GLU A 28 10.01 9.92 19.80
N PHE A 29 9.87 8.78 20.49
CA PHE A 29 8.75 8.48 21.39
C PHE A 29 9.11 8.69 22.88
N GLY A 30 10.32 9.18 23.17
CA GLY A 30 10.79 9.44 24.54
C GLY A 30 11.32 8.20 25.27
N TYR A 31 11.52 7.06 24.59
CA TYR A 31 12.02 5.84 25.21
C TYR A 31 13.53 5.69 25.07
N LYS A 32 14.17 5.18 26.14
CA LYS A 32 15.60 4.90 26.17
C LYS A 32 15.94 3.49 25.71
N THR A 33 15.03 2.54 25.92
CA THR A 33 15.24 1.13 25.58
C THR A 33 14.11 0.62 24.68
N LYS A 34 14.45 -0.29 23.77
CA LYS A 34 13.45 -0.98 22.92
C LYS A 34 12.45 -1.77 23.75
N THR A 35 12.88 -2.34 24.88
CA THR A 35 12.00 -3.07 25.78
C THR A 35 10.87 -2.18 26.31
N ASP A 36 11.21 -0.98 26.79
CA ASP A 36 10.19 -0.02 27.27
C ASP A 36 9.27 0.42 26.13
N PHE A 37 9.85 0.69 24.95
CA PHE A 37 9.07 1.03 23.77
C PHE A 37 8.12 -0.10 23.33
N PHE A 38 8.54 -1.36 23.40
CA PHE A 38 7.67 -2.49 23.05
C PHE A 38 6.56 -2.70 24.08
N ASN A 39 6.90 -2.56 25.37
CA ASN A 39 5.93 -2.68 26.46
C ASN A 39 4.86 -1.60 26.42
N PHE A 40 5.17 -0.39 25.93
CA PHE A 40 4.15 0.63 25.67
C PHE A 40 2.97 0.12 24.83
N PHE A 41 3.22 -0.66 23.77
CA PHE A 41 2.15 -1.22 22.94
C PHE A 41 1.38 -2.35 23.64
N VAL A 42 2.01 -3.04 24.60
CA VAL A 42 1.35 -4.02 25.46
C VAL A 42 0.43 -3.31 26.45
N ASP A 43 0.94 -2.28 27.14
CA ASP A 43 0.20 -1.50 28.13
C ASP A 43 -1.01 -0.79 27.52
N LYS A 44 -0.89 -0.37 26.26
CA LYS A 44 -1.99 0.21 25.47
C LYS A 44 -2.94 -0.83 24.86
N SER A 45 -2.75 -2.12 25.16
CA SER A 45 -3.54 -3.22 24.62
C SER A 45 -3.59 -3.29 23.09
N ILE A 46 -2.57 -2.74 22.42
CA ILE A 46 -2.41 -2.82 20.95
C ILE A 46 -1.84 -4.18 20.58
N VAL A 47 -0.95 -4.76 21.39
CA VAL A 47 -0.43 -6.10 21.16
C VAL A 47 -0.51 -6.91 22.45
N LYS A 48 -0.63 -8.23 22.31
CA LYS A 48 -0.65 -9.13 23.48
C LYS A 48 0.71 -9.24 24.16
N THR A 49 1.80 -9.14 23.42
CA THR A 49 3.17 -9.28 23.94
C THR A 49 4.16 -8.38 23.19
N ALA A 50 5.20 -7.93 23.88
CA ALA A 50 6.30 -7.16 23.30
C ALA A 50 6.98 -7.88 22.12
N SER A 51 7.00 -9.22 22.15
CA SER A 51 7.53 -10.05 21.08
C SER A 51 6.82 -9.84 19.74
N VAL A 52 5.54 -9.40 19.72
CA VAL A 52 4.83 -9.11 18.46
C VAL A 52 5.50 -7.96 17.70
N VAL A 53 5.84 -6.87 18.41
CA VAL A 53 6.52 -5.70 17.82
C VAL A 53 7.95 -6.07 17.44
N LYS A 54 8.67 -6.78 18.32
CA LYS A 54 10.03 -7.28 18.04
C LYS A 54 10.08 -8.16 16.79
N ASN A 55 9.20 -9.17 16.69
CA ASN A 55 9.17 -10.07 15.54
C ASN A 55 8.86 -9.32 14.24
N ARG A 56 8.07 -8.24 14.32
CA ARG A 56 7.78 -7.40 13.17
C ARG A 56 9.00 -6.62 12.70
N MET A 57 9.79 -6.09 13.62
CA MET A 57 11.10 -5.49 13.33
C MET A 57 12.05 -6.52 12.71
N ASP A 58 12.16 -7.73 13.29
CA ASP A 58 13.03 -8.80 12.77
C ASP A 58 12.67 -9.21 11.32
N LEU A 59 11.40 -9.07 10.91
CA LEU A 59 10.95 -9.31 9.53
C LEU A 59 11.41 -8.22 8.54
N PHE A 60 11.59 -6.98 8.99
CA PHE A 60 12.06 -5.88 8.15
C PHE A 60 13.58 -5.73 8.16
N ASP A 61 14.26 -6.13 9.24
CA ASP A 61 15.73 -6.07 9.37
C ASP A 61 16.45 -6.66 8.15
N TYR A 62 15.93 -7.75 7.57
CA TYR A 62 16.49 -8.39 6.38
C TYR A 62 16.64 -7.43 5.17
N PHE A 63 15.81 -6.41 5.08
CA PHE A 63 15.81 -5.49 3.94
C PHE A 63 16.69 -4.25 4.14
N PHE A 64 17.35 -4.11 5.29
CA PHE A 64 18.25 -3.00 5.60
C PHE A 64 19.67 -3.54 5.81
N PRO A 65 20.51 -3.59 4.76
CA PRO A 65 21.80 -4.27 4.80
C PRO A 65 22.80 -3.66 5.77
N ASP A 66 22.66 -2.36 6.07
CA ASP A 66 23.48 -1.65 7.06
C ASP A 66 23.08 -1.96 8.50
N ASN A 67 21.97 -2.69 8.71
CA ASN A 67 21.56 -3.12 10.03
C ASN A 67 22.45 -4.28 10.52
N PRO A 68 23.08 -4.18 11.70
CA PRO A 68 23.89 -5.26 12.26
C PRO A 68 23.07 -6.53 12.56
N ARG A 69 21.74 -6.41 12.66
CA ARG A 69 20.83 -7.54 12.85
C ARG A 69 20.43 -8.11 11.49
N LYS A 70 20.65 -9.42 11.31
CA LYS A 70 20.22 -10.14 10.10
C LYS A 70 18.71 -10.42 10.04
N GLY A 71 17.99 -10.26 11.16
CA GLY A 71 16.57 -10.57 11.25
C GLY A 71 16.20 -12.01 10.84
N TRP A 72 14.95 -12.19 10.42
CA TRP A 72 14.44 -13.45 9.87
C TRP A 72 14.67 -13.57 8.36
N TRP A 73 15.95 -13.59 7.96
CA TRP A 73 16.36 -13.75 6.56
C TRP A 73 15.80 -15.01 5.87
N GLN A 74 15.49 -16.07 6.63
CA GLN A 74 14.87 -17.30 6.10
C GLN A 74 13.46 -17.08 5.54
N LYS A 75 12.77 -16.01 5.94
CA LYS A 75 11.48 -15.62 5.36
C LYS A 75 11.63 -14.84 4.05
N GLY A 76 12.86 -14.49 3.67
CA GLY A 76 13.23 -13.87 2.40
C GLY A 76 12.31 -12.72 2.01
N ASN A 77 11.85 -12.75 0.75
CA ASN A 77 11.03 -11.68 0.17
C ASN A 77 9.55 -11.73 0.55
N ALA A 78 9.12 -12.57 1.49
CA ALA A 78 7.70 -12.68 1.86
C ALA A 78 7.08 -11.35 2.35
N TYR A 79 7.91 -10.38 2.76
CA TYR A 79 7.51 -9.07 3.26
C TYR A 79 7.90 -7.90 2.35
N ILE A 80 8.51 -8.17 1.19
CA ILE A 80 9.07 -7.12 0.35
C ILE A 80 8.00 -6.15 -0.16
N HIS A 81 6.79 -6.63 -0.48
CA HIS A 81 5.70 -5.77 -0.94
C HIS A 81 5.29 -4.71 0.10
N ARG A 82 5.32 -5.06 1.39
CA ARG A 82 5.05 -4.12 2.50
C ARG A 82 6.12 -3.05 2.56
N LYS A 83 7.38 -3.44 2.35
CA LYS A 83 8.49 -2.50 2.27
C LYS A 83 8.33 -1.58 1.07
N HIS A 84 8.00 -2.10 -0.12
CA HIS A 84 7.77 -1.27 -1.31
C HIS A 84 6.66 -0.25 -1.11
N LEU A 85 5.55 -0.64 -0.47
CA LEU A 85 4.50 0.31 -0.11
C LEU A 85 5.01 1.41 0.81
N ILE A 86 5.68 1.05 1.92
CA ILE A 86 6.20 2.03 2.87
C ILE A 86 7.25 2.93 2.21
N ASP A 87 8.16 2.38 1.40
CA ASP A 87 9.18 3.14 0.69
C ASP A 87 8.56 4.12 -0.30
N SER A 88 7.54 3.72 -1.06
CA SER A 88 6.88 4.58 -2.04
C SER A 88 6.25 5.83 -1.44
N LEU A 89 5.89 5.78 -0.16
CA LEU A 89 5.25 6.88 0.56
C LEU A 89 6.24 7.61 1.46
N PHE A 90 7.09 6.88 2.16
CA PHE A 90 7.86 7.34 3.32
C PHE A 90 9.34 6.94 3.29
N GLY A 91 9.82 6.40 2.17
CA GLY A 91 11.19 5.91 2.01
C GLY A 91 12.25 7.01 2.19
N ASP A 92 11.92 8.25 1.83
CA ASP A 92 12.83 9.39 1.94
C ASP A 92 12.68 10.19 3.25
N GLU A 93 11.74 9.80 4.10
CA GLU A 93 11.51 10.50 5.37
C GLU A 93 12.66 10.24 6.34
N ASN A 94 13.04 11.29 7.08
CA ASN A 94 13.96 11.15 8.21
C ASN A 94 13.24 10.51 9.42
N VAL A 95 14.01 10.17 10.47
CA VAL A 95 13.46 9.47 11.64
C VAL A 95 12.32 10.23 12.34
N ALA A 96 12.42 11.55 12.45
CA ALA A 96 11.43 12.38 13.12
C ALA A 96 10.13 12.45 12.31
N GLU A 97 10.24 12.67 10.99
CA GLU A 97 9.08 12.67 10.08
C GLU A 97 8.41 11.30 10.03
N PHE A 98 9.20 10.21 9.97
CA PHE A 98 8.66 8.86 10.00
C PHE A 98 7.95 8.55 11.32
N ALA A 99 8.53 8.94 12.46
CA ALA A 99 7.90 8.80 13.76
C ALA A 99 6.58 9.58 13.86
N ASN A 100 6.48 10.76 13.24
CA ASN A 100 5.25 11.54 13.20
C ASN A 100 4.12 10.81 12.45
N ILE A 101 4.41 10.00 11.42
CA ILE A 101 3.41 9.15 10.75
C ILE A 101 2.84 8.11 11.73
N VAL A 102 3.72 7.44 12.48
CA VAL A 102 3.30 6.41 13.43
C VAL A 102 2.51 7.03 14.58
N LYS A 103 2.91 8.20 15.07
CA LYS A 103 2.16 8.97 16.07
C LYS A 103 0.78 9.39 15.53
N LEU A 104 0.70 9.84 14.27
CA LEU A 104 -0.56 10.17 13.61
C LEU A 104 -1.48 8.94 13.52
N MET A 105 -0.95 7.76 13.16
CA MET A 105 -1.73 6.52 13.14
C MET A 105 -2.26 6.18 14.54
N LEU A 106 -1.39 6.26 15.56
CA LEU A 106 -1.77 6.02 16.96
C LEU A 106 -2.88 6.97 17.43
N GLU A 107 -2.82 8.24 17.03
CA GLU A 107 -3.87 9.22 17.34
C GLU A 107 -5.18 8.88 16.62
N LYS A 108 -5.15 8.68 15.30
CA LYS A 108 -6.37 8.52 14.48
C LYS A 108 -7.09 7.20 14.74
N GLU A 109 -6.34 6.09 14.75
CA GLU A 109 -6.90 4.74 14.83
C GLU A 109 -7.03 4.23 16.27
N TYR A 110 -6.12 4.62 17.18
CA TYR A 110 -6.05 4.07 18.54
C TYR A 110 -6.40 5.07 19.64
N LYS A 111 -6.67 6.34 19.28
CA LYS A 111 -6.97 7.43 20.23
C LYS A 111 -5.85 7.65 21.26
N ILE A 112 -4.61 7.41 20.86
CA ILE A 112 -3.43 7.64 21.68
C ILE A 112 -2.78 8.93 21.23
N GLU A 113 -2.91 9.97 22.04
CA GLU A 113 -2.33 11.27 21.76
C GLU A 113 -0.85 11.31 22.12
N LEU A 114 -0.02 11.57 21.12
CA LEU A 114 1.42 11.80 21.26
C LEU A 114 1.75 13.11 20.54
N ALA A 115 2.63 13.91 21.12
CA ALA A 115 3.08 15.14 20.49
C ALA A 115 3.78 14.82 19.14
N HIS A 116 3.25 15.37 18.06
CA HIS A 116 3.77 15.22 16.71
C HIS A 116 3.47 16.47 15.88
N LYS A 117 4.23 16.65 14.80
CA LYS A 117 3.99 17.70 13.80
C LYS A 117 3.90 17.04 12.43
N VAL A 118 2.74 17.11 11.80
CA VAL A 118 2.50 16.48 10.51
C VAL A 118 2.25 17.56 9.47
N SER A 119 2.94 17.47 8.33
CA SER A 119 2.70 18.34 7.19
C SER A 119 1.45 17.91 6.42
N PRO A 120 0.76 18.81 5.69
CA PRO A 120 -0.38 18.43 4.84
C PRO A 120 -0.05 17.33 3.82
N LEU A 121 1.19 17.32 3.32
CA LEU A 121 1.68 16.27 2.42
C LEU A 121 1.76 14.91 3.13
N LEU A 122 2.26 14.89 4.36
CA LEU A 122 2.37 13.67 5.16
C LEU A 122 0.99 13.10 5.52
N GLU A 123 0.01 13.96 5.83
CA GLU A 123 -1.39 13.53 6.00
C GLU A 123 -1.96 12.89 4.71
N SER A 124 -1.64 13.48 3.56
CA SER A 124 -2.11 12.98 2.26
C SER A 124 -1.51 11.60 1.96
N LYS A 125 -0.21 11.42 2.20
CA LYS A 125 0.47 10.12 2.10
C LYS A 125 -0.12 9.09 3.06
N PHE A 126 -0.40 9.47 4.32
CA PHE A 126 -1.06 8.60 5.30
C PHE A 126 -2.44 8.12 4.81
N LYS A 127 -3.28 9.03 4.28
CA LYS A 127 -4.58 8.66 3.70
C LYS A 127 -4.42 7.71 2.50
N LYS A 128 -3.40 7.92 1.66
CA LYS A 128 -3.12 7.06 0.50
C LYS A 128 -2.68 5.65 0.92
N MET A 129 -1.86 5.53 1.97
CA MET A 129 -1.43 4.23 2.53
C MET A 129 -2.62 3.34 2.94
N GLN A 130 -3.68 3.94 3.46
CA GLN A 130 -4.89 3.24 3.92
C GLN A 130 -5.70 2.63 2.75
N SER A 131 -5.41 3.03 1.51
CA SER A 131 -6.06 2.52 0.31
C SER A 131 -5.39 1.25 -0.22
N THR A 132 -6.19 0.24 -0.58
CA THR A 132 -5.69 -1.04 -1.13
C THR A 132 -5.21 -0.93 -2.58
N GLY A 133 -5.62 0.12 -3.29
CA GLY A 133 -5.26 0.33 -4.69
C GLY A 133 -3.74 0.47 -4.85
N LEU A 134 -3.12 1.35 -4.07
CA LEU A 134 -1.68 1.60 -4.19
C LEU A 134 -0.84 0.35 -3.89
N GLU A 135 -1.19 -0.42 -2.86
CA GLU A 135 -0.46 -1.65 -2.52
C GLU A 135 -0.57 -2.68 -3.67
N ALA A 136 -1.74 -2.80 -4.30
CA ALA A 136 -1.97 -3.67 -5.45
C ALA A 136 -1.20 -3.22 -6.69
N GLU A 137 -1.27 -1.92 -7.02
CA GLU A 137 -0.55 -1.32 -8.14
C GLU A 137 0.96 -1.54 -8.00
N LEU A 138 1.52 -1.31 -6.81
CA LEU A 138 2.94 -1.54 -6.55
C LEU A 138 3.28 -3.02 -6.61
N TYR A 139 2.44 -3.90 -6.08
CA TYR A 139 2.66 -5.34 -6.20
C TYR A 139 2.68 -5.78 -7.66
N PHE A 140 1.76 -5.29 -8.47
CA PHE A 140 1.74 -5.51 -9.91
C PHE A 140 3.03 -5.01 -10.57
N LEU A 141 3.42 -3.75 -10.35
CA LEU A 141 4.61 -3.15 -10.96
C LEU A 141 5.89 -3.97 -10.71
N HIS A 142 6.04 -4.56 -9.52
CA HIS A 142 7.23 -5.35 -9.17
C HIS A 142 7.16 -6.82 -9.62
N ASN A 143 5.97 -7.35 -9.93
CA ASN A 143 5.77 -8.79 -10.14
C ASN A 143 4.95 -9.15 -11.40
N TYR A 144 4.61 -8.20 -12.27
CA TYR A 144 3.76 -8.46 -13.46
C TYR A 144 4.31 -9.57 -14.37
N ASN A 145 5.63 -9.77 -14.40
CA ASN A 145 6.29 -10.87 -15.14
C ASN A 145 5.92 -12.27 -14.62
N GLU A 146 5.27 -12.40 -13.46
CA GLU A 146 4.69 -13.68 -13.00
C GLU A 146 3.42 -14.07 -13.79
N ILE A 147 2.76 -13.11 -14.43
CA ILE A 147 1.59 -13.34 -15.28
C ILE A 147 2.09 -13.77 -16.66
N GLU A 148 1.75 -15.00 -17.05
CA GLU A 148 2.27 -15.66 -18.26
C GLU A 148 2.16 -14.79 -19.53
N ILE A 149 0.99 -14.20 -19.79
CA ILE A 149 0.75 -13.36 -20.98
C ILE A 149 1.51 -12.03 -20.98
N LEU A 150 2.07 -11.61 -19.84
CA LEU A 150 2.83 -10.36 -19.70
C LEU A 150 4.35 -10.58 -19.62
N GLN A 151 4.80 -11.84 -19.66
CA GLN A 151 6.21 -12.18 -19.48
C GLN A 151 7.10 -11.49 -20.50
N ASN A 152 8.22 -10.95 -20.02
CA ASN A 152 9.20 -10.20 -20.81
C ASN A 152 8.63 -8.92 -21.47
N GLY A 153 7.42 -8.51 -21.08
CA GLY A 153 6.82 -7.28 -21.56
C GLY A 153 7.50 -6.05 -20.97
N LYS A 154 7.51 -4.96 -21.73
CA LYS A 154 7.91 -3.63 -21.26
C LYS A 154 6.69 -2.93 -20.68
N ILE A 155 6.76 -2.58 -19.41
CA ILE A 155 5.69 -1.89 -18.68
C ILE A 155 5.84 -0.36 -18.77
N THR A 156 4.72 0.34 -18.90
CA THR A 156 4.59 1.79 -18.81
C THR A 156 3.53 2.12 -17.76
N ASP A 157 3.87 3.04 -16.84
CA ASP A 157 2.99 3.52 -15.77
C ASP A 157 2.04 4.59 -16.30
N ALA A 158 0.75 4.28 -16.36
CA ALA A 158 -0.31 5.13 -16.89
C ALA A 158 -1.29 5.63 -15.82
N ARG A 159 -1.02 5.37 -14.54
CA ARG A 159 -1.92 5.65 -13.40
C ARG A 159 -2.33 7.11 -13.28
N LEU A 160 -1.52 8.03 -13.81
CA LEU A 160 -1.78 9.47 -13.76
C LEU A 160 -2.52 10.01 -15.00
N TYR A 161 -2.74 9.19 -16.04
CA TYR A 161 -3.37 9.64 -17.27
C TYR A 161 -4.91 9.65 -17.18
N GLY A 162 -5.48 8.78 -16.33
CA GLY A 162 -6.92 8.71 -16.13
C GLY A 162 -7.68 8.08 -17.30
N ASP A 163 -7.00 7.30 -18.13
CA ASP A 163 -7.52 6.72 -19.38
C ASP A 163 -8.27 5.39 -19.19
N GLY A 164 -8.61 5.02 -17.94
CA GLY A 164 -9.40 3.83 -17.62
C GLY A 164 -8.59 2.52 -17.53
N TYR A 165 -7.28 2.64 -17.35
CA TYR A 165 -6.34 1.57 -17.01
C TYR A 165 -5.15 2.14 -16.22
N ASP A 166 -4.44 1.31 -15.46
CA ASP A 166 -3.32 1.72 -14.62
C ASP A 166 -1.96 1.57 -15.31
N PHE A 167 -1.78 0.52 -16.11
CA PHE A 167 -0.51 0.20 -16.76
C PHE A 167 -0.70 -0.24 -18.19
N PHE A 168 0.29 0.04 -19.02
CA PHE A 168 0.39 -0.48 -20.38
C PHE A 168 1.55 -1.47 -20.45
N VAL A 169 1.35 -2.65 -21.02
CA VAL A 169 2.40 -3.66 -21.17
C VAL A 169 2.54 -4.09 -22.62
N GLU A 170 3.72 -3.83 -23.20
CA GLU A 170 4.08 -4.22 -24.56
C GLU A 170 4.90 -5.51 -24.52
N THR A 171 4.38 -6.59 -25.06
CA THR A 171 5.14 -7.82 -25.31
C THR A 171 5.61 -7.86 -26.76
N THR A 172 6.35 -8.90 -27.14
CA THR A 172 6.76 -9.08 -28.55
C THR A 172 5.58 -9.37 -29.50
N GLN A 173 4.44 -9.81 -28.96
CA GLN A 173 3.30 -10.31 -29.74
C GLN A 173 2.05 -9.46 -29.58
N ASN A 174 1.85 -8.86 -28.40
CA ASN A 174 0.61 -8.20 -28.00
C ASN A 174 0.88 -6.98 -27.11
N GLU A 175 -0.10 -6.10 -27.06
CA GLU A 175 -0.16 -4.95 -26.17
C GLU A 175 -1.34 -5.12 -25.21
N PHE A 176 -1.16 -4.78 -23.93
CA PHE A 176 -2.20 -4.95 -22.92
C PHE A 176 -2.44 -3.66 -22.13
N LEU A 177 -3.71 -3.26 -22.05
CA LEU A 177 -4.20 -2.28 -21.07
C LEU A 177 -4.50 -3.02 -19.77
N CYS A 178 -3.72 -2.77 -18.72
CA CYS A 178 -3.81 -3.46 -17.45
C CYS A 178 -4.49 -2.57 -16.40
N GLU A 179 -5.61 -3.04 -15.85
CA GLU A 179 -6.34 -2.40 -14.75
C GLU A 179 -6.15 -3.21 -13.46
N ILE A 180 -5.69 -2.57 -12.38
CA ILE A 180 -5.27 -3.26 -11.16
C ILE A 180 -6.28 -3.06 -10.04
N LYS A 181 -6.81 -4.16 -9.52
CA LYS A 181 -7.72 -4.14 -8.36
C LYS A 181 -7.11 -4.88 -7.17
N GLY A 182 -7.06 -4.21 -6.03
CA GLY A 182 -6.59 -4.81 -4.78
C GLY A 182 -7.71 -5.45 -3.97
N ILE A 183 -7.53 -6.71 -3.57
CA ILE A 183 -8.42 -7.43 -2.63
C ILE A 183 -7.60 -7.85 -1.42
N ARG A 184 -8.01 -7.41 -0.22
CA ARG A 184 -7.27 -7.71 1.03
C ARG A 184 -7.26 -9.20 1.36
N GLU A 185 -8.38 -9.88 1.11
CA GLU A 185 -8.58 -11.30 1.42
C GLU A 185 -8.36 -12.20 0.19
N SER A 186 -8.46 -13.52 0.39
CA SER A 186 -8.37 -14.51 -0.70
C SER A 186 -9.56 -14.49 -1.65
N SER A 187 -10.61 -13.73 -1.34
CA SER A 187 -11.77 -13.50 -2.18
C SER A 187 -12.39 -12.14 -1.89
N GLY A 188 -13.17 -11.61 -2.82
CA GLY A 188 -13.84 -10.33 -2.66
C GLY A 188 -14.56 -9.88 -3.92
N THR A 189 -15.26 -8.77 -3.82
CA THR A 189 -15.93 -8.12 -4.96
C THR A 189 -15.02 -7.07 -5.58
N LEU A 190 -15.16 -6.88 -6.88
CA LEU A 190 -14.51 -5.82 -7.63
C LEU A 190 -15.56 -4.94 -8.30
N ARG A 191 -15.17 -3.71 -8.62
CA ARG A 191 -15.98 -2.76 -9.37
C ARG A 191 -15.13 -2.13 -10.46
N LEU A 192 -15.76 -1.79 -11.58
CA LEU A 192 -15.17 -0.91 -12.58
C LEU A 192 -15.80 0.47 -12.46
N THR A 193 -15.02 1.52 -12.67
CA THR A 193 -15.57 2.84 -12.97
C THR A 193 -16.19 2.83 -14.38
N GLN A 194 -16.97 3.87 -14.71
CA GLN A 194 -17.56 3.97 -16.05
C GLN A 194 -16.46 3.95 -17.13
N ASN A 195 -15.40 4.73 -16.95
CA ASN A 195 -14.29 4.81 -17.91
C ASN A 195 -13.59 3.44 -18.06
N GLU A 196 -13.29 2.76 -16.96
CA GLU A 196 -12.70 1.41 -17.00
C GLU A 196 -13.62 0.41 -17.72
N PHE A 197 -14.93 0.44 -17.48
CA PHE A 197 -15.89 -0.43 -18.14
C PHE A 197 -15.96 -0.15 -19.65
N GLU A 198 -15.98 1.12 -20.05
CA GLU A 198 -16.00 1.52 -21.45
C GLU A 198 -14.72 1.12 -22.17
N LYS A 199 -13.56 1.26 -21.52
CA LYS A 199 -12.26 0.82 -22.06
C LYS A 199 -12.14 -0.68 -22.15
N ALA A 200 -12.63 -1.42 -21.16
CA ALA A 200 -12.71 -2.87 -21.23
C ALA A 200 -13.56 -3.35 -22.41
N ARG A 201 -14.64 -2.62 -22.73
CA ARG A 201 -15.47 -2.89 -23.90
C ARG A 201 -14.78 -2.53 -25.21
N GLU A 202 -14.11 -1.38 -25.27
CA GLU A 202 -13.41 -0.88 -26.46
C GLU A 202 -12.23 -1.80 -26.85
N PHE A 203 -11.42 -2.20 -25.87
CA PHE A 203 -10.17 -2.94 -26.10
C PHE A 203 -10.30 -4.46 -25.92
N SER A 204 -11.37 -4.96 -25.29
CA SER A 204 -11.77 -6.37 -25.22
C SER A 204 -10.59 -7.35 -25.04
N GLU A 205 -10.09 -7.93 -26.12
CA GLU A 205 -8.99 -8.93 -26.17
C GLU A 205 -7.62 -8.39 -25.75
N THR A 206 -7.45 -7.08 -25.60
CA THR A 206 -6.22 -6.45 -25.09
C THR A 206 -6.43 -5.74 -23.75
N TYR A 207 -7.64 -5.82 -23.16
CA TYR A 207 -7.90 -5.30 -21.82
C TYR A 207 -7.78 -6.40 -20.77
N LEU A 208 -6.82 -6.24 -19.87
CA LEU A 208 -6.50 -7.19 -18.82
C LEU A 208 -6.88 -6.64 -17.44
N LEU A 209 -7.88 -7.25 -16.80
CA LEU A 209 -8.17 -6.98 -15.40
C LEU A 209 -7.29 -7.86 -14.52
N VAL A 210 -6.48 -7.25 -13.66
CA VAL A 210 -5.61 -7.98 -12.72
C VAL A 210 -6.07 -7.71 -11.30
N ALA A 211 -6.64 -8.74 -10.66
CA ALA A 211 -6.93 -8.71 -9.24
C ALA A 211 -5.71 -9.20 -8.46
N VAL A 212 -5.13 -8.34 -7.61
CA VAL A 212 -4.13 -8.74 -6.61
C VAL A 212 -4.88 -9.14 -5.34
N MET A 213 -5.00 -10.43 -5.12
CA MET A 213 -5.74 -11.01 -3.98
C MET A 213 -4.81 -11.34 -2.82
N ASP A 214 -5.37 -11.48 -1.63
CA ASP A 214 -4.65 -11.83 -0.40
C ASP A 214 -3.47 -10.88 -0.10
N LEU A 215 -3.63 -9.59 -0.45
CA LEU A 215 -2.62 -8.53 -0.21
C LEU A 215 -2.11 -8.52 1.23
N GLN A 216 -2.97 -8.95 2.16
CA GLN A 216 -2.65 -8.94 3.57
C GLN A 216 -1.66 -10.03 4.01
N ASN A 217 -1.59 -11.15 3.30
CA ASN A 217 -0.76 -12.30 3.66
C ASN A 217 0.26 -12.58 2.55
N SER A 218 -0.14 -13.34 1.55
CA SER A 218 0.65 -13.79 0.42
C SER A 218 -0.06 -13.34 -0.85
N PRO A 219 0.25 -12.14 -1.36
CA PRO A 219 -0.43 -11.61 -2.52
C PRO A 219 -0.33 -12.55 -3.72
N LYS A 220 -1.40 -12.66 -4.51
CA LYS A 220 -1.45 -13.50 -5.70
C LYS A 220 -2.22 -12.81 -6.80
N PHE A 221 -1.77 -12.98 -8.04
CA PHE A 221 -2.51 -12.50 -9.21
C PHE A 221 -3.67 -13.43 -9.55
N LYS A 222 -4.79 -12.80 -9.91
CA LYS A 222 -5.83 -13.38 -10.74
C LYS A 222 -6.06 -12.44 -11.91
N SER A 223 -5.55 -12.82 -13.08
CA SER A 223 -5.66 -12.07 -14.33
C SER A 223 -6.83 -12.58 -15.16
N ILE A 224 -7.63 -11.67 -15.71
CA ILE A 224 -8.81 -11.98 -16.54
C ILE A 224 -8.72 -11.11 -17.80
N LEU A 225 -8.37 -11.73 -18.91
CA LEU A 225 -8.42 -11.10 -20.24
C LEU A 225 -9.89 -10.98 -20.66
N ASN A 226 -10.24 -9.88 -21.33
CA ASN A 226 -11.61 -9.56 -21.72
C ASN A 226 -12.61 -9.76 -20.55
N PRO A 227 -12.48 -8.95 -19.46
CA PRO A 227 -13.24 -9.18 -18.24
C PRO A 227 -14.75 -9.08 -18.43
N LEU A 228 -15.24 -8.40 -19.47
CA LEU A 228 -16.67 -8.26 -19.75
C LEU A 228 -17.30 -9.51 -20.37
N GLU A 229 -16.49 -10.39 -20.98
CA GLU A 229 -16.95 -11.71 -21.44
C GLU A 229 -17.06 -12.68 -20.25
N SER A 230 -16.07 -12.64 -19.35
CA SER A 230 -15.93 -13.60 -18.25
C SER A 230 -16.70 -13.23 -16.97
N LEU A 231 -16.99 -11.94 -16.76
CA LEU A 231 -17.64 -11.43 -15.54
C LEU A 231 -18.91 -10.67 -15.87
N ARG A 232 -19.90 -10.74 -14.96
CA ARG A 232 -21.14 -9.98 -15.07
C ARG A 232 -21.10 -8.76 -14.16
N PHE A 233 -21.29 -7.59 -14.75
CA PHE A 233 -21.40 -6.32 -14.03
C PHE A 233 -22.85 -5.82 -14.06
N THR A 234 -23.26 -5.13 -13.00
CA THR A 234 -24.53 -4.41 -12.95
C THR A 234 -24.24 -2.95 -12.73
N GLU A 235 -24.80 -2.09 -13.58
CA GLU A 235 -24.67 -0.65 -13.44
C GLU A 235 -25.28 -0.20 -12.10
N LYS A 236 -24.55 0.66 -11.38
CA LYS A 236 -25.01 1.28 -10.14
C LYS A 236 -24.68 2.76 -10.15
N ILE A 237 -25.71 3.59 -10.27
CA ILE A 237 -25.59 5.04 -10.22
C ILE A 237 -25.41 5.48 -8.76
N LEU A 238 -24.32 6.23 -8.50
CA LEU A 238 -24.01 6.81 -7.20
C LEU A 238 -24.08 8.34 -7.31
N TYR A 239 -24.93 8.97 -6.50
CA TYR A 239 -25.00 10.43 -6.45
C TYR A 239 -23.86 10.95 -5.54
N GLN A 240 -22.93 11.71 -6.12
CA GLN A 240 -21.87 12.37 -5.35
C GLN A 240 -22.46 13.47 -4.45
N LYS A 241 -21.70 13.86 -3.41
CA LYS A 241 -21.99 15.07 -2.64
C LYS A 241 -21.92 16.28 -3.57
N GLU A 242 -22.75 17.29 -3.31
CA GLU A 242 -22.71 18.59 -3.99
C GLU A 242 -21.26 19.10 -4.09
N ILE A 243 -20.77 19.30 -5.31
CA ILE A 243 -19.45 19.87 -5.56
C ILE A 243 -19.59 21.38 -5.41
N LYS A 244 -18.90 21.95 -4.43
CA LYS A 244 -18.84 23.40 -4.21
C LYS A 244 -17.52 23.93 -4.75
N GLU A 245 -17.60 24.70 -5.82
CA GLU A 245 -16.45 25.38 -6.42
C GLU A 245 -16.44 26.85 -5.99
N TYR A 246 -15.25 27.36 -5.68
CA TYR A 246 -15.04 28.77 -5.36
C TYR A 246 -14.28 29.38 -6.52
N HIS A 247 -15.01 30.10 -7.38
CA HIS A 247 -14.42 30.79 -8.51
C HIS A 247 -13.95 32.18 -8.08
N LEU A 248 -12.80 32.60 -8.61
CA LEU A 248 -12.32 33.96 -8.41
C LEU A 248 -13.38 34.93 -8.97
N VAL A 249 -13.76 35.92 -8.17
CA VAL A 249 -14.79 36.90 -8.56
C VAL A 249 -14.23 37.87 -9.61
N GLU A 250 -12.94 38.14 -9.56
CA GLU A 250 -12.23 39.06 -10.46
C GLU A 250 -11.20 38.31 -11.30
N ASN A 251 -10.63 38.94 -12.33
CA ASN A 251 -9.52 38.31 -13.06
C ASN A 251 -8.25 38.29 -12.20
N LEU A 252 -7.47 37.22 -12.31
CA LEU A 252 -6.14 37.16 -11.68
C LEU A 252 -5.23 38.19 -12.37
N ALA A 253 -4.93 39.29 -11.67
CA ALA A 253 -3.91 40.24 -12.11
C ALA A 253 -2.52 39.65 -11.81
N VAL A 254 -1.59 39.85 -12.76
CA VAL A 254 -0.16 39.51 -12.61
C VAL A 254 0.60 40.73 -12.11
#